data_AF-A0A3B9KS36-F1
#
_entry.id   AF-A0A3B9KS36-F1
#
_cell.length_a   1.000
_cell.length_b   1.000
_cell.length_c   1.000
_cell.angle_alpha   90.00
_cell.angle_beta   90.00
_cell.angle_gamma   90.00
#
_symmetry.space_group_name_H-M   'P 1'
#
loop_
_entity.id
_entity.type
_entity.pdbx_description
1 polymer ?
#
loop_
_entity_poly.entity_id
_entity_poly.type
_entity_poly.pdbx_seq_one_letter_code
_entity_poly.pdbx_strand_id
1 'polypeptide(L)'
;MLLLTASGEIPAKILHIRPPRFVTKNRPLISEIDLTSPEFPTIRFENPLSHFQETNTLDISAIKEELGIIGDHPAFISCLETGSLLAPTDAPVLIYGETGTGKELLARFIHRISLRNPFIPVNCAAIPETLVESILFGHKKGSFTGAFSDQTGKFEQAHNGTLFLDEIGELPLSIQSKLLRVLQDGIVERVGETQGKKVNVRIIGATNRNLKKLV
;
A
#
# COMPACT_ATOMS: atom_id res chain seq x y z
N MET A 1 5.82 -20.12 7.70
CA MET A 1 6.36 -18.93 7.02
C MET A 1 5.34 -18.52 5.98
N LEU A 2 4.41 -17.63 6.35
CA LEU A 2 3.37 -17.11 5.46
C LEU A 2 3.97 -15.95 4.67
N LEU A 3 4.14 -16.12 3.36
CA LEU A 3 4.49 -15.06 2.42
C LEU A 3 3.20 -14.68 1.68
N LEU A 4 2.67 -13.49 1.96
CA LEU A 4 1.65 -12.84 1.15
C LEU A 4 2.34 -11.84 0.23
N THR A 5 2.07 -12.02 -1.06
CA THR A 5 2.65 -11.33 -2.21
C THR A 5 2.01 -9.96 -2.44
N ALA A 6 2.86 -8.95 -2.66
CA ALA A 6 2.56 -7.86 -3.58
C ALA A 6 3.48 -8.08 -4.80
N SER A 7 2.92 -8.11 -6.00
CA SER A 7 3.58 -8.46 -7.27
C SER A 7 3.64 -9.96 -7.58
N GLY A 8 3.20 -10.28 -8.79
CA GLY A 8 2.63 -11.56 -9.19
C GLY A 8 3.59 -12.62 -9.70
N GLU A 9 4.90 -12.58 -9.44
CA GLU A 9 5.77 -13.72 -9.73
C GLU A 9 6.85 -13.85 -8.63
N ILE A 10 6.84 -14.97 -7.89
CA ILE A 10 7.95 -15.36 -7.02
C ILE A 10 8.71 -16.48 -7.75
N PRO A 11 10.03 -16.37 -7.98
CA PRO A 11 10.85 -17.51 -8.42
C PRO A 11 11.14 -18.41 -7.21
N ALA A 12 10.10 -18.90 -6.54
CA ALA A 12 10.20 -19.81 -5.42
C ALA A 12 9.48 -21.12 -5.75
N LYS A 13 10.23 -22.21 -5.69
CA LYS A 13 9.69 -23.57 -5.85
C LYS A 13 9.15 -24.04 -4.50
N ILE A 14 7.83 -24.17 -4.37
CA ILE A 14 7.23 -24.73 -3.16
C ILE A 14 7.26 -26.25 -3.26
N LEU A 15 7.97 -26.90 -2.33
CA LEU A 15 8.01 -28.36 -2.24
C LEU A 15 6.91 -28.84 -1.28
N HIS A 16 5.94 -29.59 -1.82
CA HIS A 16 4.93 -30.27 -1.02
C HIS A 16 5.44 -31.64 -0.60
N ILE A 17 5.58 -31.86 0.71
CA ILE A 17 5.85 -33.17 1.30
C ILE A 17 4.52 -33.82 1.67
N ARG A 18 4.20 -34.94 1.04
CA ARG A 18 2.95 -35.69 1.23
C ARG A 18 3.13 -36.75 2.32
N PRO A 19 2.14 -36.97 3.21
CA PRO A 19 2.22 -38.04 4.20
C PRO A 19 2.34 -39.42 3.53
N PRO A 20 3.13 -40.37 4.06
CA PRO A 20 3.43 -41.66 3.41
C PRO A 20 2.20 -42.46 2.97
N ARG A 21 1.10 -42.41 3.74
CA ARG A 21 -0.18 -43.09 3.44
C ARG A 21 -0.88 -42.60 2.16
N PHE A 22 -0.48 -41.46 1.61
CA PHE A 22 -1.06 -40.88 0.39
C PHE A 22 -0.09 -40.91 -0.81
N VAL A 23 1.08 -41.54 -0.66
CA VAL A 23 2.07 -41.66 -1.74
C VAL A 23 1.62 -42.75 -2.72
N THR A 24 1.56 -42.40 -4.00
CA THR A 24 1.27 -43.34 -5.08
C THR A 24 2.27 -43.12 -6.22
N LYS A 25 2.32 -44.04 -7.19
CA LYS A 25 3.23 -43.94 -8.34
C LYS A 25 3.07 -42.62 -9.12
N ASN A 26 1.86 -42.06 -9.16
CA ASN A 26 1.56 -40.78 -9.83
C ASN A 26 1.53 -39.58 -8.88
N ARG A 27 1.74 -39.79 -7.57
CA ARG A 27 1.76 -38.74 -6.52
C ARG A 27 2.90 -39.03 -5.55
N PRO A 28 4.14 -38.65 -5.90
CA PRO A 28 5.31 -38.95 -5.10
C PRO A 28 5.28 -38.26 -3.74
N LEU A 29 6.17 -38.71 -2.85
CA LEU A 29 6.36 -38.19 -1.50
C LEU A 29 6.69 -36.70 -1.50
N ILE A 30 7.46 -36.25 -2.50
CA ILE A 30 7.82 -34.86 -2.70
C ILE A 30 7.36 -34.47 -4.10
N SER A 31 6.57 -33.41 -4.20
CA SER A 31 6.16 -32.82 -5.47
C SER A 31 6.36 -31.31 -5.46
N GLU A 32 6.87 -30.76 -6.55
CA GLU A 32 6.91 -29.31 -6.76
C GLU A 32 5.49 -28.79 -7.02
N ILE A 33 5.09 -27.73 -6.32
CA ILE A 33 3.82 -27.06 -6.55
C ILE A 33 4.07 -26.00 -7.63
N ASP A 34 3.45 -26.21 -8.78
CA ASP A 34 3.39 -25.20 -9.83
C ASP A 34 2.31 -24.17 -9.48
N LEU A 35 2.76 -22.98 -9.05
CA LEU A 35 1.90 -21.84 -8.72
C LEU A 35 1.22 -21.23 -9.95
N THR A 36 1.71 -21.55 -11.15
CA THR A 36 1.17 -21.07 -12.43
C THR A 36 0.16 -22.05 -13.04
N SER A 37 -0.01 -23.23 -12.44
CA SER A 37 -0.97 -24.23 -12.91
C SER A 37 -2.41 -23.70 -12.84
N PRO A 38 -3.23 -23.90 -13.89
CA PRO A 38 -4.65 -23.53 -13.87
C PRO A 38 -5.48 -24.31 -12.83
N GLU A 39 -4.96 -25.44 -12.32
CA GLU A 39 -5.56 -26.20 -11.21
C GLU A 39 -5.22 -25.62 -9.84
N PHE A 40 -4.28 -24.65 -9.77
CA PHE A 40 -3.89 -24.04 -8.51
C PHE A 40 -5.00 -23.13 -7.99
N PRO A 41 -5.46 -23.30 -6.74
CA PRO A 41 -6.59 -22.56 -6.22
C PRO A 41 -6.28 -21.06 -6.22
N THR A 42 -7.01 -20.31 -7.05
CA THR A 42 -6.94 -18.86 -7.04
C THR A 42 -7.71 -18.36 -5.82
N ILE A 43 -7.04 -17.66 -4.91
CA ILE A 43 -7.74 -16.86 -3.89
C ILE A 43 -8.37 -15.68 -4.63
N ARG A 44 -9.63 -15.85 -5.05
CA ARG A 44 -10.45 -14.74 -5.50
C ARG A 44 -10.87 -14.01 -4.23
N PHE A 45 -10.36 -12.81 -4.02
CA PHE A 45 -11.00 -11.89 -3.11
C PHE A 45 -12.42 -11.71 -3.63
N GLU A 46 -13.42 -12.23 -2.92
CA GLU A 46 -14.80 -11.93 -3.21
C GLU A 46 -14.93 -10.41 -3.29
N ASN A 47 -15.59 -9.97 -4.36
CA ASN A 47 -15.86 -8.56 -4.59
C ASN A 47 -16.51 -8.03 -3.31
N PRO A 48 -15.88 -7.12 -2.54
CA PRO A 48 -16.44 -6.67 -1.27
C PRO A 48 -17.86 -6.10 -1.45
N LEU A 49 -18.14 -5.65 -2.67
CA LEU A 49 -19.42 -5.12 -3.14
C LEU A 49 -20.66 -6.01 -2.88
N SER A 50 -20.54 -7.33 -2.64
CA SER A 50 -21.72 -8.17 -2.40
C SER A 50 -22.24 -8.13 -0.96
N HIS A 51 -21.46 -7.65 0.02
CA HIS A 51 -21.84 -7.74 1.45
C HIS A 51 -21.96 -6.40 2.19
N PHE A 52 -21.63 -5.26 1.57
CA PHE A 52 -21.67 -3.94 2.21
C PHE A 52 -22.85 -3.06 1.77
N GLN A 53 -24.05 -3.64 1.61
CA GLN A 53 -25.24 -2.87 1.20
C GLN A 53 -25.89 -2.03 2.31
N GLU A 54 -25.45 -2.13 3.56
CA GLU A 54 -26.06 -1.38 4.65
C GLU A 54 -25.02 -0.87 5.64
N THR A 55 -24.36 0.26 5.38
CA THR A 55 -23.90 1.14 6.46
C THR A 55 -23.45 2.51 5.95
N ASN A 56 -24.12 3.54 6.48
CA ASN A 56 -23.85 4.97 6.33
C ASN A 56 -23.90 5.53 4.90
N THR A 57 -25.05 6.11 4.57
CA THR A 57 -25.15 7.27 3.69
C THR A 57 -24.39 8.44 4.32
N LEU A 58 -23.06 8.36 4.34
CA LEU A 58 -22.22 9.55 4.43
C LEU A 58 -22.62 10.44 3.27
N ASP A 59 -22.86 11.72 3.54
CA ASP A 59 -23.24 12.67 2.49
C ASP A 59 -22.02 12.94 1.60
N ILE A 60 -21.83 12.06 0.62
CA ILE A 60 -20.77 12.14 -0.38
C ILE A 60 -20.79 13.51 -1.05
N SER A 61 -21.98 14.10 -1.23
CA SER A 61 -22.16 15.41 -1.84
C SER A 61 -21.53 16.52 -0.99
N ALA A 62 -21.78 16.52 0.32
CA ALA A 62 -21.19 17.50 1.23
C ALA A 62 -19.65 17.38 1.30
N ILE A 63 -19.12 16.14 1.32
CA ILE A 63 -17.67 15.91 1.33
C ILE A 63 -17.02 16.32 0.00
N LYS A 64 -17.70 16.08 -1.13
CA LYS A 64 -17.24 16.56 -2.44
C LYS A 64 -17.13 18.08 -2.45
N GLU A 65 -18.12 18.78 -1.93
CA GLU A 65 -18.12 20.25 -1.87
C GLU A 65 -17.02 20.78 -0.95
N GLU A 66 -16.85 20.20 0.23
CA GLU A 66 -15.76 20.52 1.19
C GLU A 66 -14.37 20.39 0.54
N LEU A 67 -14.15 19.32 -0.25
CA LEU A 67 -12.88 19.04 -0.91
C LEU A 67 -12.72 19.71 -2.28
N GLY A 68 -13.71 20.49 -2.73
CA GLY A 68 -13.70 21.12 -4.05
C GLY A 68 -13.70 20.12 -5.22
N ILE A 69 -14.27 18.93 -5.01
CA ILE A 69 -14.36 17.88 -6.03
C ILE A 69 -15.51 18.22 -6.99
N ILE A 70 -15.16 18.60 -8.22
CA ILE A 70 -16.10 18.90 -9.30
C ILE A 70 -16.10 17.75 -10.30
N GLY A 71 -17.29 17.28 -10.67
CA GLY A 71 -17.47 16.22 -11.66
C GLY A 71 -18.64 15.30 -11.35
N ASP A 72 -19.37 14.95 -12.40
CA ASP A 72 -20.59 14.12 -12.40
C ASP A 72 -20.50 12.96 -13.40
N HIS A 73 -19.37 12.80 -14.10
CA HIS A 73 -19.18 11.70 -15.03
C HIS A 73 -19.33 10.35 -14.31
N PRO A 74 -20.12 9.39 -14.84
CA PRO A 74 -20.43 8.13 -14.14
C PRO A 74 -19.20 7.35 -13.67
N ALA A 75 -18.14 7.32 -14.48
CA ALA A 75 -16.87 6.67 -14.11
C ALA A 75 -16.20 7.31 -12.88
N PHE A 76 -16.30 8.64 -12.75
CA PHE A 76 -15.74 9.36 -11.60
C PHE A 76 -16.59 9.13 -10.34
N ILE A 77 -17.91 9.10 -10.48
CA ILE A 77 -18.82 8.74 -9.39
C ILE A 77 -18.52 7.33 -8.87
N SER A 78 -18.34 6.36 -9.78
CA SER A 78 -17.99 4.99 -9.41
C SER A 78 -16.65 4.89 -8.66
N CYS A 79 -15.66 5.73 -9.00
CA CYS A 79 -14.42 5.83 -8.24
C CYS A 79 -14.65 6.35 -6.81
N LEU A 80 -15.52 7.35 -6.63
CA LEU A 80 -15.86 7.89 -5.31
C LEU A 80 -16.63 6.84 -4.48
N GLU A 81 -17.57 6.12 -5.07
CA GLU A 81 -18.31 5.03 -4.41
C GLU A 81 -17.37 3.89 -3.98
N THR A 82 -16.43 3.51 -4.85
CA THR A 82 -15.40 2.53 -4.49
C THR A 82 -14.51 3.05 -3.37
N GLY A 83 -14.13 4.33 -3.43
CA GLY A 83 -13.35 5.00 -2.40
C GLY A 83 -14.04 5.04 -1.05
N SER A 84 -15.35 5.33 -1.01
CA SER A 84 -16.13 5.37 0.23
C SER A 84 -16.26 3.98 0.86
N LEU A 85 -16.40 2.93 0.05
CA LEU A 85 -16.42 1.55 0.53
C LEU A 85 -15.07 1.11 1.12
N LEU A 86 -13.96 1.55 0.53
CA LEU A 86 -12.63 1.24 1.03
C LEU A 86 -12.25 2.09 2.26
N ALA A 87 -12.84 3.27 2.43
CA ALA A 87 -12.52 4.21 3.51
C ALA A 87 -12.54 3.64 4.93
N PRO A 88 -13.51 2.82 5.38
CA PRO A 88 -13.49 2.23 6.72
C PRO A 88 -12.45 1.11 6.93
N THR A 89 -11.80 0.63 5.86
CA THR A 89 -10.83 -0.47 5.93
C THR A 89 -9.40 0.03 6.17
N ASP A 90 -8.55 -0.86 6.71
CA ASP A 90 -7.11 -0.62 6.87
C ASP A 90 -6.29 -1.03 5.64
N ALA A 91 -6.95 -1.52 4.59
CA ALA A 91 -6.27 -1.98 3.39
C ALA A 91 -5.53 -0.82 2.69
N PRO A 92 -4.30 -1.07 2.20
CA PRO A 92 -3.63 -0.14 1.32
C PRO A 92 -4.44 0.09 0.04
N VAL A 93 -4.49 1.34 -0.43
CA VAL A 93 -5.18 1.71 -1.67
C VAL A 93 -4.16 2.19 -2.68
N LEU A 94 -4.27 1.74 -3.93
CA LEU A 94 -3.47 2.23 -5.04
C LEU A 94 -4.37 2.92 -6.06
N ILE A 95 -4.11 4.21 -6.31
CA ILE A 95 -4.84 5.04 -7.26
C ILE A 95 -4.01 5.15 -8.53
N TYR A 96 -4.54 4.61 -9.62
CA TYR A 96 -3.93 4.70 -10.94
C TYR A 96 -4.62 5.77 -11.78
N GLY A 97 -3.84 6.59 -12.48
CA GLY A 97 -4.37 7.60 -13.40
C GLY A 97 -3.31 8.53 -13.93
N GLU A 98 -3.59 9.18 -15.07
CA GLU A 98 -2.69 10.13 -15.70
C GLU A 98 -2.38 11.33 -14.78
N THR A 99 -1.32 12.07 -15.11
CA THR A 99 -0.98 13.30 -14.36
C THR A 99 -2.12 14.31 -14.50
N GLY A 100 -2.53 14.93 -13.39
CA GLY A 100 -3.61 15.92 -13.39
C GLY A 100 -5.04 15.36 -13.28
N THR A 101 -5.25 14.03 -13.18
CA THR A 101 -6.60 13.44 -13.06
C THR A 101 -7.21 13.48 -11.65
N GLY A 102 -6.68 14.31 -10.75
CA GLY A 102 -7.24 14.45 -9.39
C GLY A 102 -6.98 13.27 -8.44
N LYS A 103 -5.90 12.49 -8.62
CA LYS A 103 -5.56 11.35 -7.75
C LYS A 103 -5.44 11.73 -6.26
N GLU A 104 -4.85 12.88 -5.97
CA GLU A 104 -4.75 13.40 -4.60
C GLU A 104 -6.13 13.72 -4.01
N LEU A 105 -7.05 14.29 -4.81
CA LEU A 105 -8.41 14.58 -4.35
C LEU A 105 -9.15 13.30 -3.96
N LEU A 106 -8.99 12.23 -4.74
CA LEU A 106 -9.57 10.92 -4.40
C LEU A 106 -8.93 10.34 -3.12
N ALA A 107 -7.62 10.48 -2.94
CA ALA A 107 -6.95 10.04 -1.70
C ALA A 107 -7.45 10.81 -0.47
N ARG A 108 -7.63 12.13 -0.60
CA ARG A 108 -8.19 12.99 0.46
C ARG A 108 -9.63 12.63 0.75
N PHE A 109 -10.43 12.34 -0.27
CA PHE A 109 -11.81 11.87 -0.12
C PHE A 109 -11.87 10.56 0.69
N ILE A 110 -11.08 9.55 0.32
CA ILE A 110 -11.01 8.27 1.05
C ILE A 110 -10.59 8.51 2.51
N HIS A 111 -9.57 9.35 2.73
CA HIS A 111 -9.12 9.67 4.08
C HIS A 111 -10.20 10.39 4.90
N ARG A 112 -10.89 11.37 4.31
CA ARG A 112 -11.90 12.19 4.97
C ARG A 112 -13.11 11.38 5.47
N ILE A 113 -13.44 10.31 4.76
CA ILE A 113 -14.49 9.36 5.12
C ILE A 113 -14.00 8.34 6.15
N SER A 114 -12.69 8.09 6.21
CA SER A 114 -12.10 7.21 7.20
C SER A 114 -12.10 7.82 8.61
N LEU A 115 -11.92 6.98 9.63
CA LEU A 115 -11.76 7.42 11.03
C LEU A 115 -10.30 7.80 11.37
N ARG A 116 -9.39 7.75 10.40
CA ARG A 116 -7.93 7.92 10.61
C ARG A 116 -7.55 9.39 10.57
N ASN A 117 -6.61 9.81 11.41
CA ASN A 117 -6.00 11.14 11.40
C ASN A 117 -4.55 11.03 11.93
N PRO A 118 -3.57 11.77 11.37
CA PRO A 118 -3.67 12.80 10.32
C PRO A 118 -3.52 12.28 8.87
N PHE A 119 -3.78 13.12 7.87
CA PHE A 119 -3.40 12.89 6.46
C PHE A 119 -2.02 13.49 6.16
N ILE A 120 -1.05 12.67 5.78
CA ILE A 120 0.31 13.12 5.46
C ILE A 120 0.57 12.86 3.96
N PRO A 121 0.52 13.89 3.10
CA PRO A 121 0.89 13.75 1.70
C PRO A 121 2.40 13.84 1.50
N VAL A 122 2.90 13.01 0.58
CA VAL A 122 4.30 12.99 0.15
C VAL A 122 4.33 12.80 -1.37
N ASN A 123 4.88 13.78 -2.08
CA ASN A 123 5.18 13.62 -3.51
C ASN A 123 6.58 13.01 -3.64
N CYS A 124 6.65 11.76 -4.12
CA CYS A 124 7.90 11.02 -4.20
C CYS A 124 8.85 11.55 -5.29
N ALA A 125 8.32 12.10 -6.39
CA ALA A 125 9.12 12.66 -7.47
C ALA A 125 9.77 14.00 -7.12
N ALA A 126 9.17 14.75 -6.19
CA ALA A 126 9.70 16.03 -5.74
C ALA A 126 10.88 15.87 -4.76
N ILE A 127 11.16 14.65 -4.30
CA ILE A 127 12.16 14.39 -3.27
C ILE A 127 13.44 13.84 -3.92
N PRO A 128 14.61 14.45 -3.67
CA PRO A 128 15.88 13.88 -4.11
C PRO A 128 16.07 12.46 -3.56
N GLU A 129 16.54 11.54 -4.40
CA GLU A 129 16.77 10.13 -4.03
C GLU A 129 17.65 9.98 -2.77
N THR A 130 18.63 10.87 -2.60
CA THR A 130 19.52 10.86 -1.42
C THR A 130 18.82 11.25 -0.11
N LEU A 131 17.67 11.92 -0.18
CA LEU A 131 16.93 12.41 0.98
C LEU A 131 15.63 11.64 1.24
N VAL A 132 15.14 10.88 0.26
CA VAL A 132 13.83 10.21 0.35
C VAL A 132 13.74 9.27 1.55
N GLU A 133 14.83 8.56 1.86
CA GLU A 133 14.89 7.66 3.01
C GLU A 133 14.75 8.42 4.33
N SER A 134 15.56 9.46 4.48
CA SER A 134 15.56 10.33 5.66
C SER A 134 14.22 11.03 5.86
N ILE A 135 13.56 11.46 4.78
CA ILE A 135 12.24 12.11 4.85
C ILE A 135 11.17 11.09 5.24
N LEU A 136 11.12 9.92 4.60
CA LEU A 136 10.08 8.92 4.85
C LEU A 136 10.22 8.28 6.23
N PHE A 137 11.42 7.82 6.59
CA PHE A 137 11.66 7.02 7.78
C PHE A 137 12.24 7.81 8.95
N GLY A 138 12.80 8.99 8.71
CA GLY A 138 13.47 9.80 9.74
C GLY A 138 14.94 9.39 9.91
N HIS A 139 15.67 10.18 10.69
CA HIS A 139 17.08 9.92 10.98
C HIS A 139 17.48 10.37 12.38
N LYS A 140 18.54 9.75 12.90
CA LYS A 140 19.25 10.22 14.09
C LYS A 140 20.37 11.18 13.72
N LYS A 141 20.66 12.14 14.60
CA LYS A 141 21.82 13.03 14.49
C LYS A 141 23.09 12.20 14.29
N GLY A 142 23.91 12.58 13.32
CA GLY A 142 25.18 11.91 13.01
C GLY A 142 25.06 10.62 12.19
N SER A 143 23.85 10.26 11.72
CA SER A 143 23.65 9.07 10.87
C SER A 143 24.27 9.19 9.47
N PHE A 144 24.45 10.40 8.97
CA PHE A 144 25.16 10.72 7.72
C PHE A 144 25.77 12.12 7.77
N THR A 145 26.64 12.45 6.81
CA THR A 145 27.24 13.78 6.67
C THR A 145 26.17 14.84 6.42
N GLY A 146 25.99 15.76 7.38
CA GLY A 146 24.95 16.79 7.34
C GLY A 146 23.73 16.52 8.24
N ALA A 147 23.69 15.38 8.93
CA ALA A 147 22.64 15.07 9.91
C ALA A 147 22.88 15.79 11.25
N PHE A 148 22.64 17.11 11.28
CA PHE A 148 22.94 17.97 12.44
C PHE A 148 21.98 17.79 13.63
N SER A 149 20.79 17.23 13.39
CA SER A 149 19.75 16.99 14.40
C SER A 149 19.02 15.69 14.14
N ASP A 150 18.24 15.22 15.11
CA ASP A 150 17.26 14.15 14.89
C ASP A 150 16.12 14.69 14.01
N GLN A 151 15.58 13.85 13.11
CA GLN A 151 14.40 14.17 12.32
C GLN A 151 13.40 13.02 12.35
N THR A 152 12.15 13.34 12.68
CA THR A 152 11.04 12.40 12.65
C THR A 152 10.56 12.19 11.21
N GLY A 153 10.46 10.93 10.78
CA GLY A 153 10.01 10.57 9.44
C GLY A 153 8.52 10.76 9.19
N LYS A 154 8.11 10.77 7.92
CA LYS A 154 6.71 10.86 7.49
C LYS A 154 5.86 9.71 8.01
N PHE A 155 6.40 8.50 8.13
CA PHE A 155 5.65 7.37 8.72
C PHE A 155 5.26 7.63 10.18
N GLU A 156 6.18 8.17 10.98
CA GLU A 156 5.88 8.49 12.36
C GLU A 156 4.91 9.67 12.48
N GLN A 157 5.03 10.67 11.61
CA GLN A 157 4.07 11.77 11.52
C GLN A 157 2.65 11.28 11.14
N ALA A 158 2.57 10.22 10.34
CA ALA A 158 1.31 9.62 9.90
C ALA A 158 0.74 8.57 10.87
N HIS A 159 1.30 8.42 12.07
CA HIS A 159 0.83 7.44 13.06
C HIS A 159 -0.65 7.63 13.41
N ASN A 160 -1.43 6.54 13.38
CA ASN A 160 -2.91 6.47 13.45
C ASN A 160 -3.66 7.14 12.29
N GLY A 161 -2.91 7.63 11.30
CA GLY A 161 -3.39 8.38 10.17
C GLY A 161 -3.27 7.63 8.85
N THR A 162 -3.12 8.42 7.79
CA THR A 162 -2.91 7.98 6.42
C THR A 162 -1.68 8.66 5.85
N LEU A 163 -0.77 7.87 5.28
CA LEU A 163 0.36 8.35 4.48
C LEU A 163 -0.03 8.22 3.00
N PHE A 164 -0.14 9.36 2.32
CA PHE A 164 -0.36 9.41 0.89
C PHE A 164 0.98 9.55 0.15
N LEU A 165 1.27 8.60 -0.73
CA LEU A 165 2.49 8.54 -1.54
C LEU A 165 2.13 8.81 -3.00
N ASP A 166 2.25 10.06 -3.44
CA ASP A 166 2.08 10.40 -4.84
C ASP A 166 3.33 10.03 -5.64
N GLU A 167 3.10 9.59 -6.87
CA GLU A 167 4.12 9.06 -7.78
C GLU A 167 4.99 7.97 -7.13
N ILE A 168 4.34 7.02 -6.44
CA ILE A 168 5.01 5.94 -5.69
C ILE A 168 5.97 5.09 -6.56
N GLY A 169 5.74 5.05 -7.88
CA GLY A 169 6.60 4.39 -8.86
C GLY A 169 7.94 5.11 -9.14
N GLU A 170 8.16 6.28 -8.56
CA GLU A 170 9.44 7.02 -8.60
C GLU A 170 10.35 6.65 -7.42
N LEU A 171 9.84 5.90 -6.44
CA LEU A 171 10.65 5.48 -5.30
C LEU A 171 11.75 4.51 -5.75
N PRO A 172 13.00 4.68 -5.29
CA PRO A 172 14.07 3.72 -5.52
C PRO A 172 13.74 2.33 -4.98
N LEU A 173 14.26 1.27 -5.61
CA LEU A 173 14.01 -0.13 -5.20
C LEU A 173 14.40 -0.42 -3.75
N SER A 174 15.47 0.20 -3.26
CA SER A 174 15.91 0.11 -1.86
C SER A 174 14.82 0.61 -0.89
N ILE A 175 14.14 1.69 -1.27
CA ILE A 175 13.06 2.32 -0.49
C ILE A 175 11.78 1.51 -0.59
N GLN A 176 11.45 0.99 -1.77
CA GLN A 176 10.32 0.08 -1.96
C GLN A 176 10.45 -1.17 -1.07
N SER A 177 11.66 -1.72 -0.95
CA SER A 177 11.93 -2.86 -0.07
C SER A 177 11.67 -2.54 1.41
N LYS A 178 12.04 -1.33 1.87
CA LYS A 178 11.75 -0.87 3.23
C LYS A 178 10.26 -0.57 3.45
N LEU A 179 9.60 0.02 2.47
CA LEU A 179 8.16 0.27 2.48
C LEU A 179 7.38 -1.03 2.69
N LEU A 180 7.77 -2.11 2.00
CA LEU A 180 7.16 -3.44 2.16
C LEU A 180 7.31 -3.97 3.58
N ARG A 181 8.47 -3.77 4.23
CA ARG A 181 8.66 -4.17 5.64
C ARG A 181 7.74 -3.39 6.57
N VAL A 182 7.58 -2.08 6.35
CA VAL A 182 6.64 -1.27 7.13
C VAL A 182 5.20 -1.77 6.95
N LEU A 183 4.80 -2.12 5.73
CA LEU A 183 3.47 -2.66 5.44
C LEU A 183 3.21 -4.01 6.11
N GLN A 184 4.24 -4.86 6.24
CA GLN A 184 4.13 -6.19 6.83
C GLN A 184 4.16 -6.16 8.36
N ASP A 185 5.14 -5.46 8.93
CA ASP A 185 5.43 -5.53 10.36
C ASP A 185 4.81 -4.36 11.14
N GLY A 186 4.46 -3.28 10.44
CA GLY A 186 4.07 -2.01 11.06
C GLY A 186 5.23 -1.39 11.85
N ILE A 187 6.47 -1.68 11.50
CA ILE A 187 7.68 -1.21 12.20
C ILE A 187 8.49 -0.31 11.27
N VAL A 188 8.88 0.85 11.79
CA VAL A 188 9.70 1.84 11.09
C VAL A 188 11.02 2.00 11.82
N GLU A 189 12.12 1.92 11.08
CA GLU A 189 13.48 2.13 11.58
C GLU A 189 14.02 3.44 11.02
N ARG A 190 14.51 4.33 11.89
CA ARG A 190 15.17 5.57 11.47
C ARG A 190 16.56 5.26 10.93
N VAL A 191 17.05 6.11 10.01
CA VAL A 191 18.43 6.02 9.54
C VAL A 191 19.40 6.22 10.71
N GLY A 192 20.30 5.25 10.90
CA GLY A 192 21.26 5.24 12.00
C GLY A 192 20.71 4.76 13.36
N GLU A 193 19.48 4.25 13.40
CA GLU A 193 18.86 3.70 14.61
C GLU A 193 18.40 2.24 14.35
N THR A 194 18.87 1.31 15.17
CA THR A 194 18.50 -0.11 15.05
C THR A 194 17.21 -0.46 15.77
N GLN A 195 16.71 0.44 16.63
CA GLN A 195 15.46 0.23 17.33
C GLN A 195 14.28 0.65 16.46
N GLY A 196 13.54 -0.33 15.97
CA GLY A 196 12.30 -0.10 15.23
C GLY A 196 11.18 0.43 16.13
N LYS A 197 10.36 1.34 15.59
CA LYS A 197 9.19 1.90 16.25
C LYS A 197 7.92 1.40 15.58
N LYS A 198 6.98 0.88 16.37
CA LYS A 198 5.69 0.43 15.86
C LYS A 198 4.84 1.62 15.42
N VAL A 199 4.32 1.58 14.21
CA VAL A 199 3.42 2.58 13.65
C VAL A 199 2.14 1.93 13.12
N ASN A 200 1.01 2.62 13.28
CA ASN A 200 -0.26 2.25 12.67
C ASN A 200 -0.56 3.25 11.56
N VAL A 201 -0.16 2.95 10.33
CA VAL A 201 -0.29 3.88 9.19
C VAL A 201 -1.02 3.17 8.07
N ARG A 202 -2.09 3.79 7.55
CA ARG A 202 -2.70 3.37 6.30
C ARG A 202 -1.94 4.00 5.14
N ILE A 203 -1.63 3.24 4.11
CA ILE A 203 -0.95 3.76 2.91
C ILE A 203 -1.95 3.93 1.78
N ILE A 204 -1.96 5.11 1.17
CA ILE A 204 -2.61 5.35 -0.12
C ILE A 204 -1.52 5.74 -1.11
N GLY A 205 -1.27 4.92 -2.12
CA GLY A 205 -0.32 5.22 -3.20
C GLY A 205 -1.03 5.78 -4.42
N ALA A 206 -0.36 6.67 -5.16
CA ALA A 206 -0.80 7.10 -6.48
C ALA A 206 0.32 6.95 -7.51
N THR A 207 -0.02 6.58 -8.75
CA THR A 207 0.93 6.58 -9.86
C THR A 207 0.23 6.71 -11.22
N ASN A 208 0.92 7.30 -12.17
CA ASN A 208 0.59 7.29 -13.61
C ASN A 208 1.37 6.21 -14.38
N ARG A 209 2.36 5.55 -13.74
CA ARG A 209 3.19 4.54 -14.37
C ARG A 209 2.54 3.17 -14.26
N ASN A 210 2.53 2.44 -15.37
CA ASN A 210 2.01 1.08 -15.37
C ASN A 210 2.96 0.17 -14.60
N LEU A 211 2.64 -0.09 -13.33
CA LEU A 211 3.42 -0.92 -12.41
C LEU A 211 3.68 -2.34 -12.95
N LYS A 212 2.79 -2.89 -13.78
CA LYS A 212 2.97 -4.22 -14.41
C LYS A 212 4.07 -4.26 -15.48
N LYS A 213 4.55 -3.10 -15.94
CA LYS A 213 5.64 -2.99 -16.93
C LYS A 213 6.99 -2.63 -16.29
N LEU A 214 7.03 -2.39 -14.98
CA LEU A 214 8.22 -1.95 -14.24
C LEU A 214 8.90 -3.08 -13.44
N VAL A 215 8.36 -4.30 -13.52
CA VAL A 215 8.87 -5.50 -12.84
C VAL A 215 9.31 -6.51 -13.89
#